data_AF-A0A353DTZ7-F1
#
_entry.id   AF-A0A353DTZ7-F1
#
_cell.length_a   1.000
_cell.length_b   1.000
_cell.length_c   1.000
_cell.angle_alpha   90.00
_cell.angle_beta   90.00
_cell.angle_gamma   90.00
#
_symmetry.space_group_name_H-M   'P 1'
#
loop_
_entity.id
_entity.type
_entity.pdbx_description
1 polymer ?
#
loop_
_entity_poly.entity_id
_entity_poly.type
_entity_poly.pdbx_seq_one_letter_code
_entity_poly.pdbx_strand_id
1 'polypeptide(L)' 'MWHISEDDLESIAIGAGILGTGGGGNPYIGMLRAKQMIRENGPVKVLSPDELDEND' A
#
# COMPACT_ATOMS: atom_id res chain seq x y z
N MET A 1 7.18 14.01 -3.90
CA MET A 1 6.16 13.10 -4.46
C MET A 1 6.60 11.68 -4.19
N TRP A 2 5.83 10.94 -3.39
CA TRP A 2 6.18 9.59 -2.94
C TRP A 2 5.50 8.54 -3.84
N HIS A 3 6.25 7.53 -4.26
CA HIS A 3 5.74 6.40 -5.03
C HIS A 3 6.06 5.10 -4.29
N ILE A 4 5.13 4.16 -4.31
CA ILE A 4 5.28 2.81 -3.78
C ILE A 4 5.60 1.87 -4.95
N SER A 5 6.70 1.15 -4.80
CA SER A 5 7.20 0.12 -5.71
C SER A 5 7.10 -1.27 -5.06
N GLU A 6 7.49 -2.33 -5.78
CA GLU A 6 7.50 -3.69 -5.22
C GLU A 6 8.41 -3.82 -3.98
N ASP A 7 9.51 -3.06 -3.93
CA ASP A 7 10.52 -3.14 -2.88
C ASP A 7 10.00 -2.58 -1.53
N ASP A 8 8.97 -1.72 -1.58
CA ASP A 8 8.37 -1.11 -0.39
C ASP A 8 7.36 -2.04 0.30
N LEU A 9 6.82 -3.03 -0.43
CA LEU A 9 5.65 -3.80 0.00
C LEU A 9 5.91 -4.67 1.23
N GLU A 10 7.12 -5.19 1.39
CA GLU A 10 7.47 -6.00 2.57
C GLU A 10 7.43 -5.16 3.84
N SER A 11 8.02 -3.96 3.79
CA SER A 11 7.99 -3.00 4.90
C SER A 11 6.55 -2.59 5.26
N ILE A 12 5.71 -2.35 4.26
CA ILE A 12 4.29 -2.02 4.44
C ILE A 12 3.53 -3.19 5.09
N ALA A 13 3.77 -4.43 4.65
CA ALA A 13 3.11 -5.60 5.19
C ALA A 13 3.46 -5.83 6.67
N ILE A 14 4.74 -5.64 7.04
CA ILE A 14 5.20 -5.71 8.43
C ILE A 14 4.51 -4.62 9.27
N GLY A 15 4.53 -3.37 8.80
CA GLY A 15 3.88 -2.26 9.48
C GLY A 15 2.39 -2.48 9.68
N ALA A 16 1.68 -2.97 8.65
CA ALA A 16 0.27 -3.33 8.74
C ALA A 16 0.00 -4.46 9.74
N GLY A 17 0.89 -5.45 9.83
CA GLY A 17 0.80 -6.51 10.84
C GLY A 17 0.96 -5.99 12.27
N ILE A 18 1.90 -5.07 12.50
CA ILE A 18 2.15 -4.46 13.81
C ILE A 18 0.99 -3.54 14.22
N LEU A 19 0.57 -2.64 13.31
CA LEU A 19 -0.43 -1.60 13.58
C LEU A 19 -1.87 -2.11 13.49
N GLY A 20 -2.11 -3.26 12.87
CA GLY A 20 -3.44 -3.84 12.69
C GLY A 20 -4.03 -4.54 13.92
N THR A 21 -3.26 -4.65 15.01
CA THR A 21 -3.67 -5.18 16.34
C THR A 21 -4.49 -6.49 16.30
N GLY A 22 -4.24 -7.35 15.31
CA GLY A 22 -4.92 -8.63 15.11
C GLY A 22 -6.23 -8.60 14.29
N GLY A 23 -6.76 -7.42 13.95
CA GLY A 23 -8.01 -7.25 13.20
C GLY A 23 -7.85 -6.95 11.71
N GLY A 24 -6.69 -6.42 11.29
CA GLY A 24 -6.44 -5.92 9.92
C GLY A 24 -6.36 -6.97 8.80
N GLY A 25 -6.73 -8.22 9.06
CA GLY A 25 -6.57 -9.34 8.13
C GLY A 25 -5.11 -9.79 7.98
N ASN A 26 -4.85 -10.70 7.03
CA ASN A 26 -3.51 -11.21 6.77
C ASN A 26 -2.71 -10.25 5.85
N PRO A 27 -1.67 -9.56 6.36
CA PRO A 27 -0.91 -8.59 5.57
C PRO A 27 -0.19 -9.20 4.37
N TYR A 28 0.25 -10.46 4.46
CA TYR A 28 0.93 -11.16 3.37
C TYR A 28 0.03 -11.32 2.14
N ILE A 29 -1.25 -11.64 2.35
CA ILE A 29 -2.21 -11.74 1.24
C ILE A 29 -2.46 -10.38 0.60
N GLY A 30 -2.56 -9.31 1.39
CA GLY A 30 -2.67 -7.94 0.88
C GLY A 30 -1.45 -7.53 0.06
N MET A 31 -0.25 -7.85 0.56
CA MET A 31 1.02 -7.60 -0.10
C MET A 31 1.11 -8.29 -1.48
N LEU A 32 0.73 -9.56 -1.58
CA LEU A 32 0.74 -10.29 -2.86
C LEU A 32 -0.19 -9.64 -3.91
N ARG A 33 -1.37 -9.19 -3.49
CA ARG A 33 -2.30 -8.46 -4.37
C ARG A 33 -1.72 -7.13 -4.83
N ALA A 34 -1.18 -6.34 -3.90
CA ALA A 34 -0.53 -5.08 -4.22
C ALA A 34 0.66 -5.27 -5.19
N LYS A 35 1.46 -6.33 -4.97
CA LYS A 35 2.59 -6.70 -5.84
C LYS A 35 2.14 -7.02 -7.26
N GLN A 36 1.05 -7.77 -7.41
CA GLN A 36 0.47 -8.04 -8.74
C GLN A 36 0.02 -6.74 -9.42
N MET A 37 -0.69 -5.87 -8.71
CA MET A 37 -1.16 -4.60 -9.27
C MET A 37 -0.02 -3.67 -9.70
N ILE A 38 1.06 -3.60 -8.92
CA ILE A 38 2.25 -2.81 -9.26
C ILE A 38 2.96 -3.38 -10.49
N ARG A 39 2.99 -4.71 -10.67
CA ARG A 39 3.55 -5.32 -11.90
C ARG A 39 2.75 -5.02 -13.14
N GLU A 40 1.43 -5.02 -13.01
CA GLU A 40 0.51 -4.82 -14.14
C GLU A 40 0.40 -3.34 -14.53
N ASN A 41 0.45 -2.42 -13.56
CA ASN A 41 0.12 -0.99 -13.77
C ASN A 41 1.29 -0.04 -13.48
N GLY A 42 2.39 -0.54 -12.92
CA GLY A 42 3.54 0.27 -12.47
C GLY A 42 3.43 0.76 -11.01
N PRO A 43 4.43 1.53 -10.55
CA PRO A 43 4.46 2.10 -9.20
C PRO A 43 3.25 2.98 -8.87
N VAL A 44 2.79 2.93 -7.63
CA VAL A 44 1.61 3.68 -7.16
C VAL A 44 2.01 5.03 -6.58
N LYS A 45 1.42 6.11 -7.07
CA LYS A 45 1.58 7.45 -6.48
C LYS A 45 0.82 7.53 -5.14
N VAL A 46 1.50 7.96 -4.08
CA VAL A 46 0.84 8.26 -2.81
C VAL A 46 0.48 9.74 -2.75
N LEU A 47 -0.78 10.02 -2.41
CA LEU A 47 -1.31 11.36 -2.23
C LEU A 47 -1.47 11.68 -0.74
N SER A 48 -1.13 12.90 -0.36
CA SER A 48 -1.60 13.49 0.90
C SER A 48 -3.10 13.72 0.84
N PRO A 49 -3.84 13.64 1.97
CA PRO A 49 -5.25 14.06 2.00
C PRO A 49 -5.48 15.48 1.46
N ASP A 50 -4.54 16.40 1.68
CA ASP A 50 -4.62 17.79 1.17
C ASP A 50 -4.46 17.89 -0.37
N GLU A 51 -4.03 16.82 -1.04
CA GLU A 51 -3.92 16.75 -2.50
C GLU A 51 -5.20 16.20 -3.16
N LEU A 52 -6.21 15.82 -2.38
CA LEU A 52 -7.51 15.38 -2.89
C LEU A 52 -8.37 16.61 -3.22
N ASP A 53 -8.98 16.60 -4.41
CA ASP A 53 -9.94 17.64 -4.78
C ASP A 53 -11.26 17.44 -4.00
N GLU A 54 -12.04 18.51 -3.80
CA GLU A 54 -13.32 18.44 -3.06
C GLU A 54 -14.36 17.47 -3.65
N ASN A 55 -14.11 16.98 -4.88
CA ASN A 55 -15.00 16.09 -5.63
C ASN A 55 -14.46 14.66 -5.80
N ASP A 56 -13.30 14.34 -5.23
CA ASP A 56 -12.71 12.98 -5.19
C ASP A 56 -12.98 12.28 -3.85
#